data_AF-A0A7V1WR83-F1
#
_entry.id   AF-A0A7V1WR83-F1
#
_cell.length_a   1.000
_cell.length_b   1.000
_cell.length_c   1.000
_cell.angle_alpha   90.00
_cell.angle_beta   90.00
_cell.angle_gamma   90.00
#
_symmetry.space_group_name_H-M   'P 1'
#
loop_
_entity.id
_entity.type
_entity.pdbx_description
1 polymer ?
#
loop_
_entity_poly.entity_id
_entity_poly.type
_entity_poly.pdbx_seq_one_letter_code
_entity_poly.pdbx_strand_id
1 'polypeptide(L)'
;MAEFIKRVTNRTSEGLVPVETKKGVVVDLNGRFQNVFLARLDETKDLRTACITDINEANLFFRRNLETGQPIYEGLKNDEESIYELSERHKMTPEEFLFYKEMIDKFQKGELGPVNATINIINNDGANEGFNDPTPVSPEGGNLGTTLGQQRLNVFNYAAGIWGAFLDSSVPIQVRANFNPLPCTATSAVLGSAGTYLVIRDFPNAQFASTWYHIALANKQAGIDLSTTYPDISAQFNSSLNNDPNCLGGWRFYYGYDNSTPPNTINLLVVVLHELGHGLGFSSFVNGSTGSLFSGFPDVYTTFMYDRTVNKYWNNMTNAERQTSATNNGNVLWDGPNVKIASNFLTGGRENSTGRVQLYTPTTFASGSSISHWDTAATPNLLMEPFINTGLPLTLDLTRQQTRDIGWYRDTNTDLTPDTIINVTPSNGVLQIGSTAQVNWTNTGGFNRPVIVELSTDGGNTFPITLGTNITNSGSFTFTVPNNPTAQGRIRVREDNFVAPAGVSSNFIITNFSAASVTVAGRVLNSNGRGVALAVVRMTSQNGTLRTTLTNPFGYYRFNDVEIGSYIFSVRKKGLSFENRAVNIVEDTSDLNFVASP
;
A
#
# COMPACT_ATOMS: atom_id res chain seq x y z
N MET A 1 -29.33 -24.82 25.07
CA MET A 1 -29.08 -23.57 24.32
C MET A 1 -28.11 -22.66 25.06
N ALA A 2 -28.38 -22.29 26.32
CA ALA A 2 -27.46 -21.46 27.10
C ALA A 2 -26.05 -22.07 27.25
N GLU A 3 -25.96 -23.35 27.62
CA GLU A 3 -24.69 -24.09 27.69
C GLU A 3 -23.94 -24.12 26.35
N PHE A 4 -24.68 -24.27 25.25
CA PHE A 4 -24.09 -24.22 23.91
C PHE A 4 -23.50 -22.82 23.65
N ILE A 5 -24.28 -21.76 23.87
CA ILE A 5 -23.86 -20.37 23.67
C ILE A 5 -22.65 -20.05 24.54
N LYS A 6 -22.73 -20.29 25.87
CA LYS A 6 -21.62 -20.11 26.80
C LYS A 6 -20.36 -20.83 26.33
N ARG A 7 -20.48 -22.08 25.86
CA ARG A 7 -19.36 -22.85 25.35
C ARG A 7 -18.78 -22.22 24.09
N VAL A 8 -19.59 -21.90 23.08
CA VAL A 8 -19.08 -21.43 21.79
C VAL A 8 -18.66 -19.95 21.79
N THR A 9 -19.18 -19.15 22.71
CA THR A 9 -18.76 -17.76 22.91
C THR A 9 -17.73 -17.60 24.03
N ASN A 10 -17.22 -18.69 24.62
CA ASN A 10 -16.21 -18.61 25.67
C ASN A 10 -14.90 -18.05 25.10
N ARG A 11 -14.46 -16.90 25.63
CA ARG A 11 -13.23 -16.21 25.22
C ARG A 11 -12.03 -16.50 26.12
N THR A 12 -12.18 -17.29 27.19
CA THR A 12 -11.06 -17.64 28.06
C THR A 12 -10.17 -18.69 27.41
N SER A 13 -8.88 -18.67 27.71
CA SER A 13 -7.96 -19.77 27.38
C SER A 13 -7.99 -20.90 28.41
N GLU A 14 -8.86 -20.79 29.43
CA GLU A 14 -8.96 -21.74 30.52
C GLU A 14 -9.47 -23.11 30.02
N GLY A 15 -8.74 -24.17 30.39
CA GLY A 15 -8.99 -25.54 29.94
C GLY A 15 -8.59 -25.82 28.48
N LEU A 16 -8.04 -24.85 27.75
CA LEU A 16 -7.44 -25.08 26.44
C LEU A 16 -5.97 -25.48 26.64
N VAL A 17 -5.54 -26.55 25.98
CA VAL A 17 -4.16 -27.04 26.09
C VAL A 17 -3.33 -26.35 25.02
N PRO A 18 -2.36 -25.49 25.39
CA PRO A 18 -1.41 -24.96 24.43
C PRO A 18 -0.51 -26.09 23.95
N VAL A 19 -0.42 -26.22 22.63
CA VAL A 19 0.51 -27.14 21.97
C VAL A 19 1.70 -26.33 21.49
N GLU A 20 2.85 -26.56 22.11
CA GLU A 20 4.11 -26.01 21.62
C GLU A 20 4.50 -26.70 20.32
N THR A 21 4.65 -25.88 19.27
CA THR A 21 5.16 -26.34 17.98
C THR A 21 6.49 -25.65 17.69
N LYS A 22 7.26 -26.17 16.73
CA LYS A 22 8.52 -25.55 16.28
C LYS A 22 8.37 -24.11 15.74
N LYS A 23 7.13 -23.62 15.53
CA LYS A 23 6.81 -22.28 15.03
C LYS A 23 6.10 -21.39 16.07
N GLY A 24 6.01 -21.82 17.33
CA GLY A 24 5.32 -21.10 18.41
C GLY A 24 4.19 -21.92 19.04
N VAL A 25 3.43 -21.28 19.92
CA VAL A 25 2.34 -21.92 20.68
C VAL A 25 1.03 -21.80 19.91
N VAL A 26 0.37 -22.94 19.65
CA VAL A 26 -0.98 -22.99 19.05
C VAL A 26 -1.97 -23.49 20.10
N VAL A 27 -3.16 -22.90 20.17
CA VAL A 27 -4.22 -23.29 21.12
C VAL A 27 -5.45 -23.68 20.32
N ASP A 28 -5.86 -24.96 20.41
CA ASP A 28 -7.14 -25.42 19.83
C ASP A 28 -8.29 -24.81 20.62
N LEU A 29 -9.19 -24.11 19.92
CA LEU A 29 -10.35 -23.45 20.50
C LEU A 29 -11.49 -24.43 20.84
N ASN A 30 -11.38 -25.72 20.49
CA ASN A 30 -12.35 -26.78 20.81
C ASN A 30 -13.81 -26.40 20.43
N GLY A 31 -13.98 -25.74 19.28
CA GLY A 31 -15.29 -25.30 18.79
C GLY A 31 -15.82 -23.99 19.39
N ARG A 32 -14.94 -23.14 19.95
CA ARG A 32 -15.26 -21.75 20.35
C ARG A 32 -15.12 -20.82 19.13
N PHE A 33 -16.16 -20.06 18.80
CA PHE A 33 -16.26 -19.18 17.62
C PHE A 33 -16.21 -17.68 17.95
N GLN A 34 -16.12 -17.32 19.23
CA GLN A 34 -16.08 -15.95 19.79
C GLN A 34 -17.35 -15.09 19.57
N ASN A 35 -18.12 -15.34 18.50
CA ASN A 35 -19.44 -14.74 18.22
C ASN A 35 -20.38 -15.79 17.61
N VAL A 36 -21.70 -15.65 17.81
CA VAL A 36 -22.73 -16.55 17.27
C VAL A 36 -23.85 -15.74 16.64
N PHE A 37 -24.24 -16.08 15.42
CA PHE A 37 -25.42 -15.50 14.78
C PHE A 37 -26.68 -16.24 15.25
N LEU A 38 -27.62 -15.50 15.80
CA LEU A 38 -28.89 -16.02 16.30
C LEU A 38 -30.04 -15.42 15.51
N ALA A 39 -31.07 -16.23 15.31
CA ALA A 39 -32.32 -15.83 14.71
C ALA A 39 -33.49 -16.26 15.60
N ARG A 40 -34.53 -15.43 15.68
CA ARG A 40 -35.81 -15.76 16.32
C ARG A 40 -36.95 -15.10 15.58
N LEU A 41 -38.16 -15.64 15.75
CA LEU A 41 -39.37 -14.89 15.42
C LEU A 41 -39.79 -14.08 16.64
N ASP A 42 -40.27 -12.87 16.44
CA ASP A 42 -40.86 -12.07 17.52
C ASP A 42 -42.37 -12.32 17.67
N GLU A 43 -43.01 -11.55 18.55
CA GLU A 43 -44.42 -11.66 18.87
C GLU A 43 -45.33 -11.34 17.67
N THR A 44 -44.83 -10.61 16.66
CA THR A 44 -45.52 -10.32 15.40
C THR A 44 -45.19 -11.33 14.29
N LYS A 45 -44.39 -12.36 14.58
CA LYS A 45 -43.86 -13.38 13.65
C LYS A 45 -42.85 -12.85 12.64
N ASP A 46 -42.21 -11.72 12.92
CA ASP A 46 -41.14 -11.20 12.10
C ASP A 46 -39.80 -11.84 12.48
N LEU A 47 -38.98 -12.13 11.47
CA LEU A 47 -37.63 -12.65 11.69
C LEU A 47 -36.74 -11.56 12.29
N ARG A 48 -36.24 -11.81 13.49
CA ARG A 48 -35.22 -11.04 14.18
C ARG A 48 -33.91 -11.80 14.14
N THR A 49 -32.82 -11.08 13.91
CA THR A 49 -31.47 -11.66 13.91
C THR A 49 -30.53 -10.78 14.71
N ALA A 50 -29.51 -11.39 15.33
CA ALA A 50 -28.44 -10.68 16.03
C ALA A 50 -27.16 -11.52 16.03
N CYS A 51 -26.01 -10.86 15.93
CA CYS A 51 -24.73 -11.48 16.26
C CYS A 51 -24.48 -11.24 17.75
N ILE A 52 -24.31 -12.31 18.53
CA ILE A 52 -24.07 -12.22 19.97
C ILE A 52 -22.67 -12.69 20.33
N THR A 53 -22.15 -12.18 21.44
CA THR A 53 -20.79 -12.39 21.92
C THR A 53 -20.72 -13.07 23.27
N ASP A 54 -21.86 -13.15 23.99
CA ASP A 54 -21.99 -13.91 25.23
C ASP A 54 -23.44 -14.33 25.54
N ILE A 55 -23.61 -15.02 26.67
CA ILE A 55 -24.91 -15.49 27.13
C ILE A 55 -25.85 -14.35 27.54
N ASN A 56 -25.33 -13.22 27.99
CA ASN A 56 -26.14 -12.08 28.43
C ASN A 56 -26.78 -11.41 27.22
N GLU A 57 -26.03 -11.23 26.13
CA GLU A 57 -26.55 -10.74 24.86
C GLU A 57 -27.59 -11.70 24.26
N ALA A 58 -27.35 -13.01 24.35
CA ALA A 58 -28.35 -13.99 23.94
C ALA A 58 -29.62 -13.92 24.82
N ASN A 59 -29.48 -13.75 26.13
CA ASN A 59 -30.60 -13.60 27.04
C ASN A 59 -31.44 -12.34 26.72
N LEU A 60 -30.79 -11.22 26.42
CA LEU A 60 -31.44 -9.99 25.98
C LEU A 60 -32.12 -10.14 24.61
N PHE A 61 -31.45 -10.82 23.67
CA PHE A 61 -32.01 -11.10 22.35
C PHE A 61 -33.30 -11.91 22.43
N PHE A 62 -33.33 -12.97 23.24
CA PHE A 62 -34.52 -13.80 23.46
C PHE A 62 -35.48 -13.24 24.52
N ARG A 63 -35.15 -12.11 25.16
CA ARG A 63 -35.92 -11.49 26.26
C ARG A 63 -36.24 -12.47 27.39
N ARG A 64 -35.30 -13.37 27.66
CA ARG A 64 -35.41 -14.38 28.72
C ARG A 64 -34.03 -14.84 29.13
N ASN A 65 -33.89 -15.18 30.39
CA ASN A 65 -32.74 -15.92 30.86
C ASN A 65 -32.82 -17.32 30.25
N LEU A 66 -31.88 -17.66 29.36
CA LEU A 66 -31.84 -18.93 28.66
C LEU A 66 -31.44 -20.12 29.56
N GLU A 67 -30.99 -19.84 30.79
CA GLU A 67 -30.64 -20.85 31.80
C GLU A 67 -31.84 -21.19 32.70
N THR A 68 -32.51 -20.16 33.21
CA THR A 68 -33.62 -20.33 34.16
C THR A 68 -34.99 -20.32 33.49
N GLY A 69 -35.04 -19.89 32.23
CA GLY A 69 -36.28 -19.68 31.47
C GLY A 69 -37.10 -18.47 31.90
N GLN A 70 -36.66 -17.72 32.92
CA GLN A 70 -37.37 -16.54 33.41
C GLN A 70 -37.35 -15.42 32.37
N PRO A 71 -38.47 -14.69 32.17
CA PRO A 71 -38.50 -13.56 31.26
C PRO A 71 -37.58 -12.43 31.73
N ILE A 72 -36.95 -11.73 30.79
CA ILE A 72 -36.19 -10.51 31.03
C ILE A 72 -36.97 -9.37 30.37
N TYR A 73 -37.38 -8.40 31.20
CA TYR A 73 -38.24 -7.30 30.76
C TYR A 73 -37.48 -6.17 30.06
N GLU A 74 -36.14 -6.19 30.11
CA GLU A 74 -35.25 -5.40 29.26
C GLU A 74 -34.83 -6.25 28.05
N GLY A 75 -35.03 -5.71 26.84
CA GLY A 75 -34.51 -6.29 25.61
C GLY A 75 -33.78 -5.22 24.81
N LEU A 76 -33.03 -5.64 23.79
CA LEU A 76 -32.50 -4.72 22.78
C LEU A 76 -33.67 -3.86 22.25
N LYS A 77 -33.61 -2.55 22.47
CA LYS A 77 -34.65 -1.61 22.02
C LYS A 77 -34.44 -1.30 20.55
N ASN A 78 -35.55 -1.06 19.84
CA ASN A 78 -35.58 -0.86 18.38
C ASN A 78 -35.41 0.61 17.94
N ASP A 79 -35.08 1.53 18.84
CA ASP A 79 -34.86 2.93 18.50
C ASP A 79 -33.35 3.18 18.37
N GLU A 80 -32.94 3.97 17.38
CA GLU A 80 -31.55 4.22 16.97
C GLU A 80 -30.61 4.37 18.16
N GLU A 81 -29.95 3.25 18.51
CA GLU A 81 -29.00 3.19 19.62
C GLU A 81 -27.92 4.25 19.42
N SER A 82 -27.59 4.96 20.50
CA SER A 82 -26.57 5.99 20.41
C SER A 82 -25.23 5.38 20.04
N ILE A 83 -24.43 6.12 19.30
CA ILE A 83 -23.11 5.66 18.86
C ILE A 83 -22.20 5.26 20.03
N TYR A 84 -22.41 5.84 21.21
CA TYR A 84 -21.72 5.54 22.46
C TYR A 84 -22.12 4.17 23.04
N GLU A 85 -23.40 3.82 22.99
CA GLU A 85 -23.89 2.52 23.46
C GLU A 85 -23.46 1.38 22.53
N LEU A 86 -23.40 1.65 21.22
CA LEU A 86 -22.87 0.73 20.23
C LEU A 86 -21.35 0.57 20.39
N SER A 87 -20.60 1.66 20.56
CA SER A 87 -19.14 1.60 20.69
C SER A 87 -18.70 0.86 21.95
N GLU A 88 -19.35 1.11 23.09
CA GLU A 88 -19.10 0.40 24.36
C GLU A 88 -19.35 -1.10 24.22
N ARG A 89 -20.41 -1.51 23.53
CA ARG A 89 -20.73 -2.93 23.25
C ARG A 89 -19.64 -3.62 22.45
N HIS A 90 -19.04 -2.91 21.50
CA HIS A 90 -17.94 -3.41 20.70
C HIS A 90 -16.57 -3.20 21.36
N LYS A 91 -16.52 -2.66 22.59
CA LYS A 91 -15.30 -2.31 23.34
C LYS A 91 -14.38 -1.38 22.54
N MET A 92 -14.98 -0.44 21.83
CA MET A 92 -14.33 0.55 20.97
C MET A 92 -14.69 1.94 21.47
N THR A 93 -13.86 2.94 21.16
CA THR A 93 -14.31 4.33 21.32
C THR A 93 -15.39 4.66 20.28
N PRO A 94 -16.26 5.65 20.52
CA PRO A 94 -17.25 6.12 19.54
C PRO A 94 -16.63 6.47 18.19
N GLU A 95 -15.42 7.03 18.20
CA GLU A 95 -14.65 7.39 17.00
C GLU A 95 -14.16 6.14 16.25
N GLU A 96 -13.64 5.13 16.96
CA GLU A 96 -13.25 3.85 16.37
C GLU A 96 -14.46 3.13 15.77
N PHE A 97 -15.58 3.12 16.50
CA PHE A 97 -16.80 2.48 16.04
C PHE A 97 -17.39 3.18 14.81
N LEU A 98 -17.40 4.51 14.76
CA LEU A 98 -17.79 5.28 13.57
C LEU A 98 -16.88 4.98 12.38
N PHE A 99 -15.57 4.93 12.61
CA PHE A 99 -14.59 4.59 11.58
C PHE A 99 -14.87 3.22 10.95
N TYR A 100 -15.06 2.17 11.77
CA TYR A 100 -15.35 0.83 11.25
C TYR A 100 -16.75 0.72 10.63
N LYS A 101 -17.75 1.40 11.18
CA LYS A 101 -19.11 1.44 10.63
C LYS A 101 -19.12 2.12 9.26
N GLU A 102 -18.43 3.24 9.11
CA GLU A 102 -18.27 3.94 7.83
C GLU A 102 -17.49 3.09 6.83
N MET A 103 -16.47 2.35 7.30
CA MET A 103 -15.72 1.41 6.48
C MET A 103 -16.61 0.27 5.96
N ILE A 104 -17.44 -0.33 6.81
CA ILE A 104 -18.36 -1.40 6.42
C ILE A 104 -19.47 -0.89 5.48
N ASP A 105 -20.05 0.27 5.77
CA ASP A 105 -21.10 0.87 4.94
C ASP A 105 -20.57 1.23 3.55
N LYS A 106 -19.38 1.85 3.49
CA LYS A 106 -18.70 2.11 2.22
C LYS A 106 -18.27 0.81 1.51
N PHE A 107 -17.89 -0.25 2.22
CA PHE A 107 -17.61 -1.56 1.59
C PHE A 107 -18.87 -2.17 0.97
N GLN A 108 -20.00 -2.11 1.67
CA GLN A 108 -21.28 -2.64 1.23
C GLN A 108 -21.88 -1.85 0.06
N LYS A 109 -21.62 -0.55 -0.01
CA LYS A 109 -22.01 0.33 -1.13
C LYS A 109 -21.02 0.33 -2.29
N GLY A 110 -19.89 -0.38 -2.17
CA GLY A 110 -18.80 -0.33 -3.16
C GLY A 110 -18.01 0.98 -3.15
N GLU A 111 -18.27 1.87 -2.20
CA GLU A 111 -17.67 3.19 -2.01
C GLU A 111 -16.33 3.16 -1.24
N LEU A 112 -15.88 1.99 -0.78
CA LEU A 112 -14.51 1.79 -0.25
C LEU A 112 -13.49 1.37 -1.30
N GLY A 113 -13.90 1.16 -2.54
CA GLY A 113 -12.94 1.02 -3.62
C GLY A 113 -12.46 2.40 -4.08
N PRO A 114 -11.16 2.67 -4.21
CA PRO A 114 -10.70 3.26 -5.47
C PRO A 114 -11.26 2.41 -6.64
N VAL A 115 -11.34 2.95 -7.86
CA VAL A 115 -11.79 2.20 -9.05
C VAL A 115 -10.77 1.10 -9.39
N ASN A 116 -10.88 0.00 -8.65
CA ASN A 116 -10.12 -1.24 -8.79
C ASN A 116 -10.37 -1.84 -10.18
N ALA A 117 -9.36 -2.49 -10.75
CA ALA A 117 -9.48 -3.15 -12.04
C ALA A 117 -10.51 -4.28 -11.95
N THR A 118 -11.37 -4.38 -12.96
CA THR A 118 -12.27 -5.52 -13.12
C THR A 118 -11.56 -6.61 -13.92
N ILE A 119 -11.48 -7.82 -13.39
CA ILE A 119 -10.92 -8.99 -14.09
C ILE A 119 -12.04 -10.02 -14.27
N ASN A 120 -12.37 -10.31 -15.53
CA ASN A 120 -13.43 -11.24 -15.90
C ASN A 120 -12.82 -12.58 -16.32
N ILE A 121 -13.27 -13.67 -15.69
CA ILE A 121 -12.90 -15.03 -16.10
C ILE A 121 -13.86 -15.52 -17.18
N ILE A 122 -13.34 -15.77 -18.37
CA ILE A 122 -14.05 -16.36 -19.51
C ILE A 122 -13.77 -17.86 -19.50
N ASN A 123 -14.81 -18.63 -19.18
CA ASN A 123 -14.78 -20.08 -19.22
C ASN A 123 -14.63 -20.58 -20.68
N ASN A 124 -13.54 -21.28 -20.95
CA ASN A 124 -13.23 -21.87 -22.25
C ASN A 124 -13.18 -23.41 -22.21
N ASP A 125 -13.74 -24.01 -21.16
CA ASP A 125 -13.96 -25.45 -21.06
C ASP A 125 -15.26 -25.86 -21.78
N GLY A 126 -15.26 -27.05 -22.38
CA GLY A 126 -16.44 -27.70 -22.90
C GLY A 126 -17.38 -28.22 -21.81
N ALA A 127 -18.45 -28.90 -22.22
CA ALA A 127 -19.38 -29.50 -21.28
C ALA A 127 -18.72 -30.67 -20.52
N ASN A 128 -18.94 -30.75 -19.21
CA ASN A 128 -18.46 -31.81 -18.31
C ASN A 128 -16.93 -31.88 -18.11
N GLU A 129 -16.20 -30.81 -18.34
CA GLU A 129 -14.76 -30.74 -18.07
C GLU A 129 -14.37 -29.44 -17.37
N GLY A 130 -13.17 -29.37 -16.80
CA GLY A 130 -12.59 -28.16 -16.24
C GLY A 130 -13.52 -27.41 -15.28
N PHE A 131 -13.90 -26.17 -15.60
CA PHE A 131 -14.86 -25.35 -14.87
C PHE A 131 -16.31 -25.86 -14.91
N ASN A 132 -16.64 -26.69 -15.89
CA ASN A 132 -17.96 -27.30 -16.09
C ASN A 132 -18.03 -28.75 -15.60
N ASP A 133 -17.00 -29.24 -14.90
CA ASP A 133 -16.94 -30.60 -14.36
C ASP A 133 -18.01 -30.79 -13.25
N PRO A 134 -19.01 -31.67 -13.45
CA PRO A 134 -20.12 -31.84 -12.52
C PRO A 134 -19.80 -32.76 -11.35
N THR A 135 -18.58 -33.32 -11.27
CA THR A 135 -18.19 -34.28 -10.24
C THR A 135 -18.46 -33.70 -8.84
N PRO A 136 -19.33 -34.33 -8.03
CA PRO A 136 -19.65 -33.84 -6.70
C PRO A 136 -18.43 -33.86 -5.78
N VAL A 137 -18.19 -32.75 -5.09
CA VAL A 137 -17.11 -32.60 -4.11
C VAL A 137 -17.62 -31.89 -2.86
N SER A 138 -17.04 -32.21 -1.70
CA SER A 138 -17.30 -31.47 -0.47
C SER A 138 -16.60 -30.11 -0.50
N PRO A 139 -17.15 -29.06 0.14
CA PRO A 139 -16.45 -27.79 0.36
C PRO A 139 -15.05 -27.98 0.93
N GLU A 140 -14.10 -27.17 0.49
CA GLU A 140 -12.68 -27.26 0.86
C GLU A 140 -12.10 -25.87 1.15
N GLY A 141 -11.48 -25.67 2.32
CA GLY A 141 -10.70 -24.46 2.62
C GLY A 141 -11.44 -23.12 2.46
N GLY A 142 -12.74 -23.08 2.79
CA GLY A 142 -13.59 -21.90 2.63
C GLY A 142 -14.29 -21.78 1.26
N ASN A 143 -13.95 -22.65 0.29
CA ASN A 143 -14.64 -22.74 -0.99
C ASN A 143 -15.90 -23.61 -0.87
N LEU A 144 -17.08 -22.98 -0.98
CA LEU A 144 -18.38 -23.65 -0.81
C LEU A 144 -18.91 -24.33 -2.09
N GLY A 145 -18.11 -24.38 -3.16
CA GLY A 145 -18.49 -25.07 -4.40
C GLY A 145 -18.81 -26.56 -4.15
N THR A 146 -19.89 -27.05 -4.75
CA THR A 146 -20.40 -28.42 -4.59
C THR A 146 -20.00 -29.36 -5.73
N THR A 147 -19.41 -28.83 -6.79
CA THR A 147 -18.81 -29.60 -7.89
C THR A 147 -17.35 -29.19 -8.10
N LEU A 148 -16.56 -30.09 -8.69
CA LEU A 148 -15.15 -29.84 -8.98
C LEU A 148 -14.98 -28.61 -9.89
N GLY A 149 -15.81 -28.49 -10.92
CA GLY A 149 -15.80 -27.33 -11.81
C GLY A 149 -16.14 -26.03 -11.11
N GLN A 150 -17.14 -26.05 -10.22
CA GLN A 150 -17.51 -24.87 -9.44
C GLN A 150 -16.38 -24.44 -8.50
N GLN A 151 -15.71 -25.39 -7.83
CA GLN A 151 -14.59 -25.05 -6.95
C GLN A 151 -13.42 -24.44 -7.73
N ARG A 152 -13.08 -25.00 -8.91
CA ARG A 152 -12.07 -24.43 -9.83
C ARG A 152 -12.42 -23.01 -10.23
N LEU A 153 -13.64 -22.77 -10.72
CA LEU A 153 -14.08 -21.43 -11.16
C LEU A 153 -14.06 -20.42 -10.01
N ASN A 154 -14.46 -20.84 -8.81
CA ASN A 154 -14.43 -19.96 -7.65
C ASN A 154 -13.01 -19.52 -7.27
N VAL A 155 -12.01 -20.41 -7.37
CA VAL A 155 -10.59 -20.06 -7.15
C VAL A 155 -10.12 -18.99 -8.13
N PHE A 156 -10.51 -19.09 -9.39
CA PHE A 156 -10.13 -18.10 -10.41
C PHE A 156 -10.78 -16.74 -10.13
N ASN A 157 -12.07 -16.73 -9.78
CA ASN A 157 -12.75 -15.49 -9.39
C ASN A 157 -12.15 -14.88 -8.11
N TYR A 158 -11.71 -15.70 -7.16
CA TYR A 158 -11.02 -15.22 -5.96
C TYR A 158 -9.65 -14.60 -6.30
N ALA A 159 -8.86 -15.25 -7.16
CA ALA A 159 -7.60 -14.72 -7.66
C ALA A 159 -7.77 -13.41 -8.45
N ALA A 160 -8.80 -13.34 -9.31
CA ALA A 160 -9.21 -12.14 -10.03
C ALA A 160 -9.56 -11.00 -9.07
N GLY A 161 -10.24 -11.28 -7.96
CA GLY A 161 -10.52 -10.30 -6.91
C GLY A 161 -9.26 -9.77 -6.21
N ILE A 162 -8.27 -10.62 -5.94
CA ILE A 162 -6.98 -10.20 -5.35
C ILE A 162 -6.22 -9.24 -6.27
N TRP A 163 -6.07 -9.62 -7.55
CA TRP A 163 -5.41 -8.78 -8.54
C TRP A 163 -6.18 -7.49 -8.80
N GLY A 164 -7.50 -7.60 -8.98
CA GLY A 164 -8.40 -6.47 -9.22
C GLY A 164 -8.34 -5.45 -8.08
N ALA A 165 -8.28 -5.89 -6.83
CA ALA A 165 -8.15 -5.00 -5.67
C ALA A 165 -6.82 -4.24 -5.62
N PHE A 166 -5.79 -4.67 -6.35
CA PHE A 166 -4.48 -4.01 -6.37
C PHE A 166 -4.28 -3.08 -7.57
N LEU A 167 -4.76 -3.51 -8.74
CA LEU A 167 -4.62 -2.78 -10.00
C LEU A 167 -5.72 -1.73 -10.13
N ASP A 168 -5.39 -0.62 -10.81
CA ASP A 168 -6.34 0.43 -11.13
C ASP A 168 -6.53 0.41 -12.65
N SER A 169 -7.75 0.22 -13.18
CA SER A 169 -8.02 0.21 -14.63
C SER A 169 -9.47 0.53 -14.95
N SER A 170 -9.68 1.47 -15.88
CA SER A 170 -11.00 1.76 -16.47
C SER A 170 -11.40 0.73 -17.54
N VAL A 171 -10.46 -0.06 -18.04
CA VAL A 171 -10.70 -1.11 -19.04
C VAL A 171 -10.74 -2.48 -18.34
N PRO A 172 -11.84 -3.25 -18.46
CA PRO A 172 -11.94 -4.58 -17.89
C PRO A 172 -10.95 -5.57 -18.53
N ILE A 173 -10.24 -6.34 -17.71
CA ILE A 173 -9.27 -7.34 -18.16
C ILE A 173 -10.00 -8.67 -18.38
N GLN A 174 -9.96 -9.19 -19.59
CA GLN A 174 -10.57 -10.45 -19.99
C GLN A 174 -9.57 -11.61 -19.93
N VAL A 175 -9.82 -12.58 -19.06
CA VAL A 175 -8.98 -13.78 -18.90
C VAL A 175 -9.72 -14.98 -19.45
N ARG A 176 -9.30 -15.49 -20.60
CA ARG A 176 -9.77 -16.79 -21.10
C ARG A 176 -9.01 -17.90 -20.41
N ALA A 177 -9.72 -18.75 -19.66
CA ALA A 177 -9.12 -19.83 -18.91
C ALA A 177 -9.83 -21.17 -19.16
N ASN A 178 -9.07 -22.26 -19.08
CA ASN A 178 -9.59 -23.62 -19.18
C ASN A 178 -8.65 -24.65 -18.50
N PHE A 179 -9.15 -25.86 -18.28
CA PHE A 179 -8.39 -26.98 -17.73
C PHE A 179 -8.22 -28.10 -18.77
N ASN A 180 -7.00 -28.26 -19.28
CA ASN A 180 -6.64 -29.33 -20.22
C ASN A 180 -5.39 -30.07 -19.74
N PRO A 181 -5.12 -31.30 -20.23
CA PRO A 181 -3.89 -31.99 -19.92
C PRO A 181 -2.68 -31.16 -20.36
N LEU A 182 -1.76 -30.91 -19.43
CA LEU A 182 -0.46 -30.30 -19.70
C LEU A 182 0.65 -31.34 -19.45
N PRO A 183 1.89 -31.12 -19.95
CA PRO A 183 2.98 -32.06 -19.77
C PRO A 183 3.11 -32.51 -18.31
N CYS A 184 3.02 -33.82 -18.11
CA CYS A 184 3.08 -34.43 -16.80
C CYS A 184 3.74 -35.81 -16.87
N THR A 185 4.44 -36.15 -15.79
CA THR A 185 5.06 -37.44 -15.53
C THR A 185 4.82 -37.79 -14.06
N ALA A 186 5.17 -39.02 -13.65
CA ALA A 186 5.02 -39.44 -12.27
C ALA A 186 5.79 -38.56 -11.26
N THR A 187 6.76 -37.74 -11.71
CA THR A 187 7.63 -36.92 -10.84
C THR A 187 7.72 -35.44 -11.22
N SER A 188 7.06 -35.00 -12.30
CA SER A 188 7.09 -33.60 -12.75
C SER A 188 5.79 -33.23 -13.48
N ALA A 189 5.34 -31.98 -13.34
CA ALA A 189 4.20 -31.44 -14.06
C ALA A 189 4.42 -29.96 -14.39
N VAL A 190 3.89 -29.54 -15.54
CA VAL A 190 3.48 -28.14 -15.76
C VAL A 190 2.14 -27.96 -15.05
N LEU A 191 2.05 -26.99 -14.13
CA LEU A 191 0.86 -26.75 -13.31
C LEU A 191 -0.16 -25.87 -14.04
N GLY A 192 0.35 -24.80 -14.62
CA GLY A 192 -0.38 -23.86 -15.44
C GLY A 192 0.53 -23.29 -16.52
N SER A 193 -0.08 -22.59 -17.45
CA SER A 193 0.59 -21.76 -18.43
C SER A 193 -0.35 -20.63 -18.78
N ALA A 194 0.07 -19.40 -18.53
CA ALA A 194 -0.64 -18.23 -18.97
C ALA A 194 0.29 -17.17 -19.55
N GLY A 195 -0.31 -16.31 -20.35
CA GLY A 195 0.39 -15.19 -20.96
C GLY A 195 -0.60 -14.24 -21.61
N THR A 196 -0.06 -13.11 -22.04
CA THR A 196 -0.81 -12.13 -22.80
C THR A 196 -1.19 -12.70 -24.17
N TYR A 197 -2.42 -12.45 -24.62
CA TYR A 197 -2.87 -12.96 -25.93
C TYR A 197 -2.25 -12.18 -27.09
N LEU A 198 -2.10 -10.85 -26.93
CA LEU A 198 -1.42 -9.97 -27.86
C LEU A 198 -0.39 -9.10 -27.14
N VAL A 199 0.59 -8.66 -27.92
CA VAL A 199 1.50 -7.59 -27.50
C VAL A 199 1.32 -6.41 -28.45
N ILE A 200 1.24 -5.20 -27.89
CA ILE A 200 1.04 -3.97 -28.67
C ILE A 200 2.14 -2.97 -28.29
N ARG A 201 2.57 -2.18 -29.27
CA ARG A 201 3.54 -1.08 -29.11
C ARG A 201 3.01 0.17 -29.78
N ASP A 202 3.59 1.32 -29.41
CA ASP A 202 3.32 2.63 -30.03
C ASP A 202 1.83 3.02 -30.05
N PHE A 203 1.11 2.67 -28.99
CA PHE A 203 -0.27 3.07 -28.74
C PHE A 203 -0.33 4.40 -27.95
N PRO A 204 -1.48 5.09 -27.90
CA PRO A 204 -1.62 6.33 -27.13
C PRO A 204 -1.23 6.15 -25.66
N ASN A 205 -0.45 7.09 -25.11
CA ASN A 205 0.06 7.08 -23.72
C ASN A 205 1.04 5.94 -23.37
N ALA A 206 1.56 5.18 -24.35
CA ALA A 206 2.62 4.21 -24.08
C ALA A 206 3.81 4.88 -23.38
N GLN A 207 4.25 4.30 -22.25
CA GLN A 207 5.32 4.87 -21.43
C GLN A 207 6.66 4.99 -22.19
N PHE A 208 6.94 4.04 -23.08
CA PHE A 208 8.15 4.01 -23.90
C PHE A 208 7.78 3.84 -25.38
N ALA A 209 8.39 4.65 -26.24
CA ALA A 209 8.30 4.47 -27.68
C ALA A 209 9.07 3.22 -28.13
N SER A 210 8.60 2.58 -29.21
CA SER A 210 9.23 1.39 -29.80
C SER A 210 9.40 0.22 -28.81
N THR A 211 8.45 0.07 -27.88
CA THR A 211 8.49 -0.94 -26.81
C THR A 211 7.18 -1.72 -26.79
N TRP A 212 7.27 -3.05 -26.67
CA TRP A 212 6.13 -3.95 -26.55
C TRP A 212 5.58 -3.99 -25.13
N TYR A 213 4.25 -4.06 -25.03
CA TYR A 213 3.49 -4.21 -23.80
C TYR A 213 2.50 -5.37 -23.92
N HIS A 214 2.28 -6.08 -22.81
CA HIS A 214 1.15 -7.00 -22.65
C HIS A 214 -0.15 -6.24 -22.87
N ILE A 215 -1.11 -6.84 -23.58
CA ILE A 215 -2.32 -6.14 -24.01
C ILE A 215 -3.13 -5.57 -22.82
N ALA A 216 -3.20 -6.27 -21.68
CA ALA A 216 -3.87 -5.76 -20.47
C ALA A 216 -3.29 -4.43 -19.99
N LEU A 217 -1.95 -4.32 -19.97
CA LEU A 217 -1.24 -3.11 -19.57
C LEU A 217 -1.36 -2.01 -20.64
N ALA A 218 -1.30 -2.37 -21.92
CA ALA A 218 -1.52 -1.42 -23.01
C ALA A 218 -2.94 -0.84 -22.97
N ASN A 219 -3.95 -1.68 -22.73
CA ASN A 219 -5.34 -1.29 -22.55
C ASN A 219 -5.50 -0.31 -21.39
N LYS A 220 -4.88 -0.61 -20.24
CA LYS A 220 -4.84 0.32 -19.10
C LYS A 220 -4.28 1.69 -19.50
N GLN A 221 -3.10 1.72 -20.11
CA GLN A 221 -2.42 2.98 -20.42
C GLN A 221 -3.16 3.78 -21.51
N ALA A 222 -3.73 3.10 -22.51
CA ALA A 222 -4.53 3.73 -23.56
C ALA A 222 -5.92 4.21 -23.07
N GLY A 223 -6.44 3.62 -21.99
CA GLY A 223 -7.79 3.88 -21.47
C GLY A 223 -8.91 3.31 -22.32
N ILE A 224 -8.58 2.45 -23.30
CA ILE A 224 -9.52 1.79 -24.19
C ILE A 224 -9.05 0.35 -24.44
N ASP A 225 -9.99 -0.53 -24.79
CA ASP A 225 -9.65 -1.88 -25.25
C ASP A 225 -9.11 -1.85 -26.69
N LEU A 226 -7.81 -2.07 -26.83
CA LEU A 226 -7.08 -2.13 -28.10
C LEU A 226 -7.24 -3.50 -28.80
N SER A 227 -7.86 -4.49 -28.14
CA SER A 227 -8.05 -5.86 -28.63
C SER A 227 -9.49 -6.34 -28.46
N THR A 228 -10.43 -5.63 -29.06
CA THR A 228 -11.89 -5.90 -28.92
C THR A 228 -12.37 -7.28 -29.36
N THR A 229 -11.55 -8.06 -30.07
CA THR A 229 -11.88 -9.40 -30.56
C THR A 229 -11.32 -10.52 -29.68
N TYR A 230 -10.25 -10.26 -28.93
CA TYR A 230 -9.51 -11.30 -28.23
C TYR A 230 -9.38 -10.98 -26.74
N PRO A 231 -9.38 -12.00 -25.86
CA PRO A 231 -9.15 -11.78 -24.43
C PRO A 231 -7.76 -11.19 -24.20
N ASP A 232 -7.55 -10.52 -23.07
CA ASP A 232 -6.24 -9.97 -22.71
C ASP A 232 -5.23 -11.07 -22.35
N ILE A 233 -5.71 -12.09 -21.64
CA ILE A 233 -4.91 -13.19 -21.10
C ILE A 233 -5.51 -14.52 -21.56
N SER A 234 -4.65 -15.43 -21.99
CA SER A 234 -4.99 -16.85 -22.18
C SER A 234 -4.28 -17.67 -21.13
N ALA A 235 -5.02 -18.54 -20.45
CA ALA A 235 -4.49 -19.37 -19.37
C ALA A 235 -5.00 -20.81 -19.48
N GLN A 236 -4.13 -21.78 -19.27
CA GLN A 236 -4.46 -23.20 -19.24
C GLN A 236 -3.86 -23.85 -18.01
N PHE A 237 -4.63 -24.71 -17.34
CA PHE A 237 -4.21 -25.39 -16.12
C PHE A 237 -4.33 -26.89 -16.26
N ASN A 238 -3.43 -27.63 -15.62
CA ASN A 238 -3.27 -29.06 -15.88
C ASN A 238 -4.43 -29.87 -15.30
N SER A 239 -5.33 -30.36 -16.15
CA SER A 239 -6.46 -31.17 -15.71
C SER A 239 -6.05 -32.57 -15.22
N SER A 240 -4.84 -33.04 -15.55
CA SER A 240 -4.29 -34.32 -15.08
C SER A 240 -3.91 -34.31 -13.60
N LEU A 241 -3.81 -33.13 -12.95
CA LEU A 241 -3.63 -32.99 -11.50
C LEU A 241 -4.97 -33.22 -10.77
N ASN A 242 -5.46 -34.44 -10.90
CA ASN A 242 -6.73 -34.90 -10.36
C ASN A 242 -6.63 -36.36 -9.90
N ASN A 243 -5.60 -36.67 -9.11
CA ASN A 243 -5.30 -38.01 -8.58
C ASN A 243 -4.86 -39.05 -9.63
N ASP A 244 -4.34 -38.62 -10.79
CA ASP A 244 -3.71 -39.52 -11.76
C ASP A 244 -2.32 -39.95 -11.25
N PRO A 245 -2.06 -41.24 -10.98
CA PRO A 245 -0.75 -41.71 -10.49
C PRO A 245 0.39 -41.44 -11.47
N ASN A 246 0.09 -41.24 -12.76
CA ASN A 246 1.08 -40.89 -13.77
C ASN A 246 1.40 -39.39 -13.80
N CYS A 247 0.74 -38.59 -12.97
CA CYS A 247 0.94 -37.15 -12.86
C CYS A 247 1.27 -36.76 -11.41
N LEU A 248 2.55 -36.45 -11.15
CA LEU A 248 3.11 -36.20 -9.82
C LEU A 248 2.77 -37.29 -8.78
N GLY A 249 2.62 -38.55 -9.20
CA GLY A 249 2.31 -39.64 -8.27
C GLY A 249 0.90 -39.54 -7.68
N GLY A 250 -0.05 -38.91 -8.38
CA GLY A 250 -1.44 -38.80 -7.95
C GLY A 250 -1.74 -37.54 -7.15
N TRP A 251 -0.95 -36.48 -7.29
CA TRP A 251 -1.29 -35.20 -6.66
C TRP A 251 -2.50 -34.57 -7.35
N ARG A 252 -3.20 -33.71 -6.60
CA ARG A 252 -4.28 -32.88 -7.14
C ARG A 252 -4.10 -31.42 -6.78
N PHE A 253 -4.86 -30.55 -7.43
CA PHE A 253 -5.06 -29.19 -6.95
C PHE A 253 -5.89 -29.16 -5.65
N TYR A 254 -5.49 -28.27 -4.74
CA TYR A 254 -6.24 -27.82 -3.58
C TYR A 254 -7.04 -26.58 -3.94
N TYR A 255 -8.32 -26.55 -3.60
CA TYR A 255 -9.27 -25.53 -4.08
C TYR A 255 -9.71 -24.52 -3.01
N GLY A 256 -9.04 -24.49 -1.85
CA GLY A 256 -9.32 -23.56 -0.75
C GLY A 256 -8.72 -22.15 -0.94
N TYR A 257 -9.23 -21.19 -0.15
CA TYR A 257 -8.75 -19.79 -0.12
C TYR A 257 -7.85 -19.49 1.08
N ASP A 258 -7.80 -20.40 2.04
CA ASP A 258 -7.11 -20.26 3.32
C ASP A 258 -5.57 -20.32 3.23
N ASN A 259 -5.03 -20.38 2.01
CA ASN A 259 -3.61 -20.54 1.70
C ASN A 259 -2.97 -21.83 2.25
N SER A 260 -3.78 -22.85 2.56
CA SER A 260 -3.29 -24.14 3.00
C SER A 260 -2.66 -24.92 1.85
N THR A 261 -1.80 -25.89 2.19
CA THR A 261 -1.31 -26.91 1.24
C THR A 261 -1.39 -28.27 1.92
N PRO A 262 -2.60 -28.87 1.99
CA PRO A 262 -2.76 -30.20 2.57
C PRO A 262 -1.85 -31.25 1.89
N PRO A 263 -1.56 -32.37 2.56
CA PRO A 263 -0.76 -33.44 1.97
C PRO A 263 -1.28 -33.87 0.60
N ASN A 264 -0.36 -34.11 -0.34
CA ASN A 264 -0.62 -34.55 -1.71
C ASN A 264 -1.45 -33.56 -2.56
N THR A 265 -1.40 -32.27 -2.20
CA THR A 265 -2.08 -31.23 -2.96
C THR A 265 -1.17 -30.07 -3.33
N ILE A 266 -1.55 -29.36 -4.39
CA ILE A 266 -0.91 -28.13 -4.87
C ILE A 266 -1.92 -27.00 -4.72
N ASN A 267 -1.56 -25.90 -4.06
CA ASN A 267 -2.46 -24.76 -3.88
C ASN A 267 -2.76 -24.09 -5.23
N LEU A 268 -3.97 -24.32 -5.78
CA LEU A 268 -4.36 -23.77 -7.07
C LEU A 268 -4.44 -22.24 -7.04
N LEU A 269 -4.87 -21.64 -5.94
CA LEU A 269 -4.97 -20.18 -5.83
C LEU A 269 -3.60 -19.54 -6.08
N VAL A 270 -2.54 -20.08 -5.50
CA VAL A 270 -1.17 -19.60 -5.72
C VAL A 270 -0.75 -19.75 -7.19
N VAL A 271 -1.05 -20.90 -7.81
CA VAL A 271 -0.76 -21.10 -9.25
C VAL A 271 -1.53 -20.09 -10.10
N VAL A 272 -2.81 -19.86 -9.84
CA VAL A 272 -3.60 -18.89 -10.61
C VAL A 272 -3.07 -17.46 -10.43
N LEU A 273 -2.70 -17.06 -9.21
CA LEU A 273 -2.10 -15.75 -8.97
C LEU A 273 -0.80 -15.57 -9.74
N HIS A 274 0.05 -16.60 -9.78
CA HIS A 274 1.29 -16.65 -10.54
C HIS A 274 1.04 -16.52 -12.04
N GLU A 275 0.19 -17.37 -12.60
CA GLU A 275 -0.11 -17.39 -14.03
C GLU A 275 -0.75 -16.06 -14.50
N LEU A 276 -1.64 -15.48 -13.71
CA LEU A 276 -2.16 -14.14 -14.00
C LEU A 276 -1.06 -13.08 -13.99
N GLY A 277 -0.06 -13.21 -13.12
CA GLY A 277 1.12 -12.33 -13.10
C GLY A 277 1.84 -12.27 -14.44
N HIS A 278 2.04 -13.42 -15.11
CA HIS A 278 2.62 -13.46 -16.46
C HIS A 278 1.77 -12.70 -17.49
N GLY A 279 0.45 -12.90 -17.47
CA GLY A 279 -0.47 -12.19 -18.37
C GLY A 279 -0.56 -10.69 -18.12
N LEU A 280 -0.31 -10.25 -16.88
CA LEU A 280 -0.37 -8.86 -16.43
C LEU A 280 0.95 -8.11 -16.60
N GLY A 281 2.04 -8.76 -17.02
CA GLY A 281 3.29 -8.06 -17.34
C GLY A 281 4.56 -8.63 -16.72
N PHE A 282 4.49 -9.74 -15.99
CA PHE A 282 5.66 -10.42 -15.47
C PHE A 282 6.22 -11.42 -16.50
N SER A 283 6.65 -10.94 -17.67
CA SER A 283 7.40 -11.78 -18.61
C SER A 283 8.11 -10.94 -19.66
N SER A 284 9.25 -11.45 -20.14
CA SER A 284 9.94 -10.93 -21.31
C SER A 284 9.50 -11.66 -22.58
N PHE A 285 9.46 -10.97 -23.71
CA PHE A 285 9.22 -11.55 -25.04
C PHE A 285 10.52 -11.83 -25.80
N VAL A 286 11.68 -11.59 -25.17
CA VAL A 286 12.99 -11.92 -25.73
C VAL A 286 13.12 -13.43 -25.88
N ASN A 287 13.61 -13.89 -27.04
CA ASN A 287 14.00 -15.28 -27.20
C ASN A 287 15.31 -15.53 -26.46
N GLY A 288 15.24 -16.04 -25.22
CA GLY A 288 16.44 -16.25 -24.39
C GLY A 288 17.47 -17.20 -24.99
N SER A 289 17.07 -18.15 -25.84
CA SER A 289 17.98 -19.07 -26.54
C SER A 289 18.83 -18.40 -27.62
N THR A 290 18.39 -17.28 -28.20
CA THR A 290 19.10 -16.56 -29.28
C THR A 290 19.45 -15.12 -28.91
N GLY A 291 18.89 -14.63 -27.80
CA GLY A 291 18.89 -13.22 -27.39
C GLY A 291 18.14 -12.28 -28.32
N SER A 292 17.37 -12.78 -29.29
CA SER A 292 16.64 -11.93 -30.25
C SER A 292 15.43 -11.27 -29.59
N LEU A 293 15.29 -9.96 -29.81
CA LEU A 293 14.10 -9.21 -29.41
C LEU A 293 12.89 -9.61 -30.26
N PHE A 294 11.68 -9.60 -29.68
CA PHE A 294 10.45 -9.90 -30.42
C PHE A 294 10.21 -8.85 -31.51
N SER A 295 10.17 -9.28 -32.76
CA SER A 295 10.05 -8.40 -33.93
C SER A 295 11.07 -7.24 -33.95
N GLY A 296 12.25 -7.42 -33.34
CA GLY A 296 13.34 -6.43 -33.33
C GLY A 296 13.21 -5.31 -32.29
N PHE A 297 12.19 -5.32 -31.42
CA PHE A 297 11.96 -4.27 -30.42
C PHE A 297 11.94 -4.83 -28.99
N PRO A 298 12.41 -4.07 -27.99
CA PRO A 298 12.35 -4.47 -26.59
C PRO A 298 10.89 -4.51 -26.10
N ASP A 299 10.70 -5.18 -24.98
CA ASP A 299 9.48 -5.11 -24.18
C ASP A 299 9.73 -4.34 -22.88
N VAL A 300 8.65 -3.85 -22.26
CA VAL A 300 8.73 -3.05 -21.03
C VAL A 300 9.37 -3.81 -19.86
N TYR A 301 9.27 -5.14 -19.83
CA TYR A 301 9.94 -5.94 -18.80
C TYR A 301 11.47 -5.86 -18.96
N THR A 302 11.94 -6.01 -20.20
CA THR A 302 13.35 -6.01 -20.59
C THR A 302 14.03 -4.66 -20.34
N THR A 303 13.28 -3.55 -20.28
CA THR A 303 13.87 -2.23 -19.95
C THR A 303 14.35 -2.13 -18.51
N PHE A 304 13.86 -2.99 -17.60
CA PHE A 304 14.26 -3.03 -16.20
C PHE A 304 15.22 -4.17 -15.87
N MET A 305 15.51 -5.04 -16.82
CA MET A 305 16.49 -6.12 -16.64
C MET A 305 17.91 -5.58 -16.81
N TYR A 306 18.77 -5.84 -15.83
CA TYR A 306 20.15 -5.40 -15.80
C TYR A 306 21.09 -6.58 -15.54
N ASP A 307 22.12 -6.73 -16.36
CA ASP A 307 23.19 -7.70 -16.11
C ASP A 307 24.43 -6.97 -15.58
N ARG A 308 24.84 -7.31 -14.36
CA ARG A 308 25.97 -6.67 -13.68
C ARG A 308 27.34 -7.14 -14.18
N THR A 309 27.44 -8.28 -14.87
CA THR A 309 28.69 -8.78 -15.45
C THR A 309 29.09 -7.91 -16.63
N VAL A 310 28.14 -7.53 -17.49
CA VAL A 310 28.39 -6.65 -18.64
C VAL A 310 28.04 -5.18 -18.37
N ASN A 311 27.47 -4.88 -17.20
CA ASN A 311 27.05 -3.54 -16.78
C ASN A 311 26.11 -2.86 -17.80
N LYS A 312 25.10 -3.60 -18.27
CA LYS A 312 24.13 -3.10 -19.26
C LYS A 312 22.71 -3.52 -18.89
N TYR A 313 21.77 -2.64 -19.22
CA TYR A 313 20.36 -3.02 -19.35
C TYR A 313 20.16 -3.88 -20.59
N TRP A 314 19.27 -4.86 -20.51
CA TRP A 314 19.03 -5.82 -21.59
C TRP A 314 18.55 -5.18 -22.89
N ASN A 315 17.79 -4.08 -22.82
CA ASN A 315 17.36 -3.32 -23.99
C ASN A 315 18.52 -2.65 -24.75
N ASN A 316 19.68 -2.48 -24.12
CA ASN A 316 20.90 -1.91 -24.71
C ASN A 316 21.93 -2.97 -25.14
N MET A 317 21.62 -4.25 -24.96
CA MET A 317 22.50 -5.34 -25.34
C MET A 317 22.37 -5.73 -26.82
N THR A 318 23.38 -6.41 -27.34
CA THR A 318 23.27 -7.19 -28.58
C THR A 318 22.55 -8.52 -28.32
N ASN A 319 22.16 -9.22 -29.39
CA ASN A 319 21.56 -10.56 -29.25
C ASN A 319 22.53 -11.55 -28.58
N ALA A 320 23.82 -11.52 -28.93
CA ALA A 320 24.83 -12.40 -28.33
C ALA A 320 24.99 -12.14 -26.82
N GLU A 321 25.02 -10.87 -26.40
CA GLU A 321 25.08 -10.50 -24.99
C GLU A 321 23.84 -10.99 -24.22
N ARG A 322 22.63 -10.80 -24.76
CA ARG A 322 21.39 -11.32 -24.14
C ARG A 322 21.37 -12.83 -24.04
N GLN A 323 21.83 -13.54 -25.08
CA GLN A 323 21.89 -14.99 -25.08
C GLN A 323 22.81 -15.52 -23.96
N THR A 324 23.98 -14.91 -23.79
CA THR A 324 24.89 -15.26 -22.67
C THR A 324 24.30 -14.87 -21.32
N SER A 325 23.68 -13.69 -21.24
CA SER A 325 23.04 -13.17 -20.02
C SER A 325 21.88 -14.06 -19.56
N ALA A 326 21.10 -14.64 -20.49
CA ALA A 326 19.99 -15.54 -20.19
C ALA A 326 20.38 -16.79 -19.37
N THR A 327 21.67 -17.12 -19.32
CA THR A 327 22.23 -18.21 -18.52
C THR A 327 23.24 -17.74 -17.47
N ASN A 328 23.25 -16.45 -17.15
CA ASN A 328 24.22 -15.82 -16.25
C ASN A 328 23.73 -15.80 -14.80
N ASN A 329 23.74 -16.98 -14.18
CA ASN A 329 23.15 -17.23 -12.87
C ASN A 329 23.60 -16.23 -11.79
N GLY A 330 22.62 -15.63 -11.11
CA GLY A 330 22.82 -14.66 -10.04
C GLY A 330 23.32 -13.27 -10.47
N ASN A 331 23.46 -13.01 -11.78
CA ASN A 331 23.99 -11.73 -12.30
C ASN A 331 22.98 -10.92 -13.11
N VAL A 332 21.84 -11.50 -13.46
CA VAL A 332 20.71 -10.77 -14.06
C VAL A 332 19.76 -10.34 -12.95
N LEU A 333 19.45 -9.05 -12.89
CA LEU A 333 18.65 -8.45 -11.83
C LEU A 333 17.55 -7.55 -12.38
N TRP A 334 16.44 -7.48 -11.66
CA TRP A 334 15.43 -6.45 -11.82
C TRP A 334 15.88 -5.15 -11.16
N ASP A 335 15.88 -4.06 -11.92
CA ASP A 335 16.32 -2.73 -11.50
C ASP A 335 15.20 -1.68 -11.54
N GLY A 336 13.98 -2.09 -11.19
CA GLY A 336 12.85 -1.19 -11.05
C GLY A 336 12.83 -0.45 -9.70
N PRO A 337 12.44 0.85 -9.69
CA PRO A 337 12.50 1.68 -8.49
C PRO A 337 11.59 1.22 -7.34
N ASN A 338 10.39 0.71 -7.61
CA ASN A 338 9.48 0.18 -6.59
C ASN A 338 10.03 -1.10 -5.97
N VAL A 339 10.52 -2.04 -6.79
CA VAL A 339 11.12 -3.29 -6.27
C VAL A 339 12.33 -2.97 -5.40
N LYS A 340 13.20 -2.05 -5.82
CA LYS A 340 14.39 -1.67 -5.06
C LYS A 340 14.12 -1.18 -3.65
N ILE A 341 13.08 -0.36 -3.47
CA ILE A 341 12.75 0.17 -2.14
C ILE A 341 12.01 -0.85 -1.27
N ALA A 342 11.26 -1.77 -1.87
CA ALA A 342 10.46 -2.75 -1.15
C ALA A 342 11.23 -4.04 -0.83
N SER A 343 12.32 -4.33 -1.53
CA SER A 343 13.05 -5.59 -1.42
C SER A 343 13.84 -5.77 -0.12
N ASN A 344 13.90 -4.77 0.77
CA ASN A 344 14.70 -4.82 2.01
C ASN A 344 14.35 -6.00 2.95
N PHE A 345 13.15 -6.59 2.83
CA PHE A 345 12.80 -7.77 3.63
C PHE A 345 13.48 -9.06 3.15
N LEU A 346 14.05 -9.07 1.95
CA LEU A 346 14.77 -10.22 1.40
C LEU A 346 16.13 -10.38 2.07
N THR A 347 16.40 -11.59 2.57
CA THR A 347 17.69 -12.02 3.10
C THR A 347 18.53 -12.78 2.08
N GLY A 348 17.93 -13.19 0.95
CA GLY A 348 18.57 -13.86 -0.18
C GLY A 348 18.06 -13.32 -1.52
N GLY A 349 18.81 -13.54 -2.61
CA GLY A 349 18.39 -13.13 -3.97
C GLY A 349 18.35 -11.62 -4.22
N ARG A 350 19.00 -10.82 -3.37
CA ARG A 350 19.02 -9.34 -3.43
C ARG A 350 20.44 -8.78 -3.36
N GLU A 351 20.68 -7.70 -4.09
CA GLU A 351 21.89 -6.88 -3.97
C GLU A 351 21.70 -5.78 -2.92
N ASN A 352 22.49 -5.81 -1.84
CA ASN A 352 22.29 -4.91 -0.70
C ASN A 352 22.52 -3.42 -0.98
N SER A 353 23.49 -3.12 -1.84
CA SER A 353 23.88 -1.74 -2.17
C SER A 353 22.87 -1.01 -3.05
N THR A 354 22.15 -1.73 -3.91
CA THR A 354 21.25 -1.16 -4.90
C THR A 354 19.78 -1.50 -4.66
N GLY A 355 19.50 -2.58 -3.93
CA GLY A 355 18.17 -3.14 -3.77
C GLY A 355 17.65 -3.94 -4.96
N ARG A 356 18.47 -4.14 -5.99
CA ARG A 356 18.12 -4.96 -7.15
C ARG A 356 17.88 -6.41 -6.72
N VAL A 357 16.90 -7.06 -7.36
CA VAL A 357 16.50 -8.44 -7.04
C VAL A 357 16.85 -9.34 -8.20
N GLN A 358 17.42 -10.51 -7.92
CA GLN A 358 17.89 -11.45 -8.94
C GLN A 358 16.71 -12.05 -9.74
N LEU A 359 16.92 -12.21 -11.04
CA LEU A 359 16.03 -12.91 -11.95
C LEU A 359 16.59 -14.29 -12.27
N TYR A 360 15.70 -15.27 -12.39
CA TYR A 360 16.06 -16.66 -12.63
C TYR A 360 16.75 -16.82 -13.99
N THR A 361 18.05 -17.07 -13.95
CA THR A 361 18.91 -17.23 -15.13
C THR A 361 19.87 -18.39 -14.92
N PRO A 362 19.37 -19.63 -14.80
CA PRO A 362 20.18 -20.81 -14.51
C PRO A 362 21.29 -21.02 -15.53
N THR A 363 22.33 -21.77 -15.16
CA THR A 363 23.48 -22.06 -16.05
C THR A 363 23.11 -22.82 -17.33
N THR A 364 21.92 -23.42 -17.37
CA THR A 364 21.32 -24.00 -18.57
C THR A 364 19.98 -23.32 -18.81
N PHE A 365 19.79 -22.75 -20.00
CA PHE A 365 18.55 -22.06 -20.35
C PHE A 365 17.35 -22.99 -20.20
N ALA A 366 16.41 -22.61 -19.35
CA ALA A 366 15.18 -23.34 -19.10
C ALA A 366 14.03 -22.62 -19.81
N SER A 367 13.61 -23.16 -20.95
CA SER A 367 12.51 -22.60 -21.74
C SER A 367 11.24 -22.48 -20.89
N GLY A 368 10.62 -21.30 -20.90
CA GLY A 368 9.43 -20.99 -20.09
C GLY A 368 9.73 -20.51 -18.67
N SER A 369 10.97 -20.64 -18.18
CA SER A 369 11.33 -20.23 -16.81
C SER A 369 12.40 -19.14 -16.79
N SER A 370 13.50 -19.31 -17.52
CA SER A 370 14.58 -18.33 -17.53
C SER A 370 14.06 -16.95 -17.94
N ILE A 371 14.67 -15.89 -17.39
CA ILE A 371 14.46 -14.46 -17.71
C ILE A 371 13.09 -13.87 -17.37
N SER A 372 12.11 -14.67 -16.96
CA SER A 372 10.73 -14.24 -16.65
C SER A 372 10.27 -14.67 -15.26
N HIS A 373 11.20 -14.91 -14.33
CA HIS A 373 10.93 -15.33 -12.94
C HIS A 373 11.89 -14.65 -11.96
N TRP A 374 11.47 -14.49 -10.72
CA TRP A 374 12.39 -14.25 -9.61
C TRP A 374 13.33 -15.43 -9.43
N ASP A 375 14.58 -15.16 -9.04
CA ASP A 375 15.54 -16.22 -8.77
C ASP A 375 15.16 -17.03 -7.52
N THR A 376 15.35 -18.35 -7.58
CA THR A 376 15.12 -19.28 -6.46
C THR A 376 16.04 -19.04 -5.24
N ALA A 377 17.04 -18.17 -5.37
CA ALA A 377 17.84 -17.67 -4.26
C ALA A 377 17.11 -16.63 -3.39
N ALA A 378 15.96 -16.11 -3.83
CA ALA A 378 15.14 -15.20 -3.03
C ALA A 378 14.77 -15.86 -1.68
N THR A 379 14.86 -15.10 -0.61
CA THR A 379 14.44 -15.60 0.72
C THR A 379 13.84 -14.44 1.51
N PRO A 380 12.58 -14.54 1.99
CA PRO A 380 11.63 -15.63 1.75
C PRO A 380 11.27 -15.77 0.25
N ASN A 381 10.70 -16.93 -0.11
CA ASN A 381 10.32 -17.25 -1.49
C ASN A 381 9.26 -16.28 -2.02
N LEU A 382 9.30 -16.04 -3.34
CA LEU A 382 8.43 -15.13 -4.05
C LEU A 382 7.45 -15.87 -4.99
N LEU A 383 6.31 -15.25 -5.26
CA LEU A 383 5.18 -15.75 -6.04
C LEU A 383 5.62 -16.10 -7.46
N MET A 384 6.39 -15.22 -8.10
CA MET A 384 6.88 -15.39 -9.47
C MET A 384 8.23 -16.13 -9.55
N GLU A 385 8.52 -17.03 -8.61
CA GLU A 385 9.59 -18.02 -8.79
C GLU A 385 9.18 -19.11 -9.78
N PRO A 386 10.13 -19.76 -10.50
CA PRO A 386 9.83 -20.71 -11.57
C PRO A 386 9.23 -22.04 -11.08
N PHE A 387 9.26 -22.30 -9.77
CA PHE A 387 8.72 -23.50 -9.16
C PHE A 387 7.83 -23.12 -7.99
N ILE A 388 6.69 -23.81 -7.84
CA ILE A 388 5.76 -23.51 -6.75
C ILE A 388 6.40 -23.78 -5.39
N ASN A 389 6.19 -22.86 -4.44
CA ASN A 389 6.64 -22.96 -3.07
C ASN A 389 5.45 -22.93 -2.10
N THR A 390 5.59 -23.57 -0.94
CA THR A 390 4.59 -23.50 0.13
C THR A 390 4.75 -22.24 0.97
N GLY A 391 3.65 -21.69 1.48
CA GLY A 391 3.69 -20.55 2.41
C GLY A 391 3.92 -19.19 1.73
N LEU A 392 3.72 -19.10 0.41
CA LEU A 392 3.74 -17.85 -0.32
C LEU A 392 2.60 -16.93 0.14
N PRO A 393 2.84 -15.64 0.36
CA PRO A 393 1.78 -14.73 0.78
C PRO A 393 0.81 -14.47 -0.38
N LEU A 394 -0.50 -14.45 -0.08
CA LEU A 394 -1.54 -14.09 -1.06
C LEU A 394 -1.58 -12.57 -1.36
N THR A 395 -0.63 -11.80 -0.80
CA THR A 395 -0.51 -10.36 -1.00
C THR A 395 0.24 -9.99 -2.27
N LEU A 396 0.55 -10.96 -3.16
CA LEU A 396 1.30 -10.76 -4.41
C LEU A 396 2.75 -10.27 -4.24
N ASP A 397 3.29 -10.29 -3.01
CA ASP A 397 4.68 -9.91 -2.67
C ASP A 397 5.28 -8.74 -3.47
N LEU A 398 6.53 -8.89 -3.96
CA LEU A 398 7.25 -7.96 -4.83
C LEU A 398 6.67 -7.87 -6.24
N THR A 399 5.80 -8.79 -6.63
CA THR A 399 5.13 -8.77 -7.93
C THR A 399 4.27 -7.51 -8.10
N ARG A 400 3.73 -6.97 -6.99
CA ARG A 400 3.03 -5.67 -6.98
C ARG A 400 3.94 -4.50 -7.29
N GLN A 401 5.16 -4.52 -6.77
CA GLN A 401 6.14 -3.47 -7.07
C GLN A 401 6.63 -3.59 -8.51
N GLN A 402 6.85 -4.81 -9.00
CA GLN A 402 7.23 -5.04 -10.39
C GLN A 402 6.17 -4.51 -11.36
N THR A 403 4.88 -4.76 -11.09
CA THR A 403 3.79 -4.26 -11.93
C THR A 403 3.72 -2.73 -11.93
N ARG A 404 4.00 -2.07 -10.79
CA ARG A 404 4.13 -0.61 -10.71
C ARG A 404 5.35 -0.09 -11.49
N ASP A 405 6.46 -0.83 -11.51
CA ASP A 405 7.66 -0.46 -12.29
C ASP A 405 7.39 -0.45 -13.80
N ILE A 406 6.68 -1.46 -14.32
CA ILE A 406 6.35 -1.56 -15.76
C ILE A 406 5.20 -0.65 -16.20
N GLY A 407 4.58 0.08 -15.26
CA GLY A 407 3.61 1.12 -15.59
C GLY A 407 2.15 0.80 -15.31
N TRP A 408 1.83 -0.17 -14.44
CA TRP A 408 0.53 -0.20 -13.77
C TRP A 408 0.49 0.89 -12.70
N TYR A 409 0.42 2.17 -13.10
CA TYR A 409 0.41 3.31 -12.18
C TYR A 409 -0.93 3.51 -11.48
N ARG A 410 -0.92 4.22 -10.35
CA ARG A 410 -2.14 4.53 -9.61
C ARG A 410 -2.93 5.56 -10.36
N ASP A 411 -4.21 5.32 -10.53
CA ASP A 411 -5.12 6.19 -11.29
C ASP A 411 -6.52 5.90 -10.78
N THR A 412 -6.74 6.34 -9.54
CA THR A 412 -7.95 6.03 -8.77
C THR A 412 -9.19 6.73 -9.34
N ASN A 413 -8.98 7.87 -10.00
CA ASN A 413 -10.03 8.69 -10.61
C ASN A 413 -10.24 8.39 -12.10
N THR A 414 -9.47 7.47 -12.69
CA THR A 414 -9.57 7.00 -14.09
C THR A 414 -9.37 8.09 -15.15
N ASP A 415 -8.57 9.10 -14.85
CA ASP A 415 -8.27 10.21 -15.78
C ASP A 415 -7.05 9.94 -16.67
N LEU A 416 -6.49 8.71 -16.60
CA LEU A 416 -5.28 8.26 -17.29
C LEU A 416 -4.00 9.00 -16.87
N THR A 417 -4.04 9.77 -15.79
CA THR A 417 -2.89 10.44 -15.20
C THR A 417 -2.50 9.72 -13.91
N PRO A 418 -1.21 9.47 -13.66
CA PRO A 418 -0.78 8.93 -12.39
C PRO A 418 -1.20 9.81 -11.21
N ASP A 419 -1.81 9.21 -10.18
CA ASP A 419 -2.16 9.85 -8.92
C ASP A 419 -0.92 10.52 -8.29
N THR A 420 -1.10 11.70 -7.69
CA THR A 420 -0.01 12.45 -7.05
C THR A 420 -0.34 12.90 -5.63
N ILE A 421 0.71 13.23 -4.87
CA ILE A 421 0.60 13.94 -3.60
C ILE A 421 1.21 15.32 -3.79
N ILE A 422 0.49 16.37 -3.41
CA ILE A 422 0.93 17.76 -3.55
C ILE A 422 0.79 18.52 -2.23
N ASN A 423 1.23 19.78 -2.22
CA ASN A 423 1.10 20.68 -1.07
C ASN A 423 1.70 20.12 0.23
N VAL A 424 2.76 19.32 0.12
CA VAL A 424 3.42 18.76 1.30
C VAL A 424 4.03 19.89 2.13
N THR A 425 3.74 19.90 3.42
CA THR A 425 4.27 20.87 4.39
C THR A 425 4.97 20.13 5.53
N PRO A 426 5.89 20.78 6.27
CA PRO A 426 6.34 22.16 6.15
C PRO A 426 7.16 22.42 4.87
N SER A 427 6.90 23.56 4.23
CA SER A 427 7.50 23.95 2.95
C SER A 427 8.36 25.22 3.03
N ASN A 428 8.57 25.75 4.24
CA ASN A 428 9.40 26.91 4.58
C ASN A 428 9.46 27.01 6.12
N GLY A 429 10.20 27.98 6.66
CA GLY A 429 10.18 28.30 8.08
C GLY A 429 11.19 27.50 8.89
N VAL A 430 11.02 27.54 10.23
CA VAL A 430 11.94 26.93 11.17
C VAL A 430 11.18 26.02 12.13
N LEU A 431 11.62 24.77 12.24
CA LEU A 431 11.15 23.81 13.23
C LEU A 431 12.16 23.69 14.35
N GLN A 432 11.67 23.70 15.58
CA GLN A 432 12.48 23.51 16.77
C GLN A 432 12.66 22.02 17.06
N ILE A 433 13.88 21.59 17.34
CA ILE A 433 14.15 20.22 17.77
C ILE A 433 13.36 19.91 19.05
N GLY A 434 12.68 18.77 19.05
CA GLY A 434 11.84 18.31 20.17
C GLY A 434 10.44 18.93 20.23
N SER A 435 10.12 19.93 19.40
CA SER A 435 8.75 20.43 19.31
C SER A 435 7.86 19.48 18.51
N THR A 436 6.55 19.57 18.71
CA THR A 436 5.57 18.90 17.85
C THR A 436 5.33 19.71 16.59
N ALA A 437 5.35 19.06 15.43
CA ALA A 437 5.04 19.64 14.13
C ALA A 437 4.03 18.77 13.38
N GLN A 438 3.37 19.36 12.39
CA GLN A 438 2.40 18.66 11.54
C GLN A 438 2.86 18.69 10.09
N VAL A 439 2.81 17.53 9.46
CA VAL A 439 2.89 17.36 8.01
C VAL A 439 1.46 17.40 7.48
N ASN A 440 1.20 18.27 6.51
CA ASN A 440 -0.06 18.25 5.75
C ASN A 440 0.26 18.01 4.27
N TRP A 441 -0.65 17.33 3.57
CA TRP A 441 -0.55 17.08 2.13
C TRP A 441 -1.95 17.00 1.50
N THR A 442 -2.00 17.10 0.17
CA THR A 442 -3.21 16.87 -0.62
C THR A 442 -3.02 15.63 -1.47
N ASN A 443 -3.91 14.66 -1.33
CA ASN A 443 -4.00 13.49 -2.20
C ASN A 443 -4.91 13.83 -3.40
N THR A 444 -4.34 14.07 -4.58
CA THR A 444 -5.12 14.53 -5.74
C THR A 444 -5.93 13.40 -6.39
N GLY A 445 -5.42 12.16 -6.31
CA GLY A 445 -6.05 10.99 -6.91
C GLY A 445 -7.12 10.35 -6.04
N GLY A 446 -7.11 10.61 -4.73
CA GLY A 446 -8.04 10.00 -3.79
C GLY A 446 -7.70 8.55 -3.42
N PHE A 447 -6.49 8.07 -3.75
CA PHE A 447 -6.07 6.72 -3.40
C PHE A 447 -6.06 6.53 -1.87
N ASN A 448 -6.67 5.45 -1.38
CA ASN A 448 -6.89 5.22 0.05
C ASN A 448 -5.85 4.28 0.70
N ARG A 449 -4.71 4.07 0.04
CA ARG A 449 -3.62 3.24 0.58
C ARG A 449 -2.77 4.01 1.60
N PRO A 450 -2.21 3.32 2.60
CA PRO A 450 -1.34 3.94 3.59
C PRO A 450 -0.14 4.65 2.96
N VAL A 451 0.34 5.69 3.64
CA VAL A 451 1.51 6.47 3.24
C VAL A 451 2.64 6.32 4.25
N ILE A 452 3.85 6.60 3.79
CA ILE A 452 5.06 6.79 4.59
C ILE A 452 5.47 8.26 4.53
N VAL A 453 5.89 8.80 5.67
CA VAL A 453 6.38 10.18 5.82
C VAL A 453 7.86 10.12 6.19
N GLU A 454 8.69 10.75 5.36
CA GLU A 454 10.15 10.69 5.46
C GLU A 454 10.74 12.11 5.47
N LEU A 455 11.84 12.29 6.20
CA LEU A 455 12.58 13.53 6.32
C LEU A 455 13.93 13.42 5.60
N SER A 456 14.24 14.44 4.81
CA SER A 456 15.54 14.73 4.23
C SER A 456 16.22 15.83 5.01
N THR A 457 17.55 15.74 5.15
CA THR A 457 18.41 16.80 5.70
C THR A 457 19.35 17.41 4.66
N ASP A 458 19.27 16.97 3.40
CA ASP A 458 20.22 17.27 2.31
C ASP A 458 19.53 17.91 1.09
N GLY A 459 18.40 18.59 1.28
CA GLY A 459 17.67 19.26 0.21
C GLY A 459 16.83 18.31 -0.66
N GLY A 460 16.59 17.09 -0.18
CA GLY A 460 15.80 16.06 -0.86
C GLY A 460 16.62 15.15 -1.79
N ASN A 461 17.95 15.14 -1.66
CA ASN A 461 18.80 14.18 -2.37
C ASN A 461 18.56 12.77 -1.80
N THR A 462 18.41 12.65 -0.48
CA THR A 462 18.05 11.42 0.21
C THR A 462 16.98 11.67 1.29
N PHE A 463 16.25 10.63 1.67
CA PHE A 463 15.22 10.66 2.73
C PHE A 463 15.47 9.53 3.75
N PRO A 464 16.58 9.57 4.51
CA PRO A 464 17.00 8.45 5.36
C PRO A 464 16.23 8.36 6.69
N ILE A 465 15.48 9.40 7.06
CA ILE A 465 14.79 9.48 8.35
C ILE A 465 13.31 9.19 8.14
N THR A 466 12.83 8.07 8.66
CA THR A 466 11.39 7.75 8.66
C THR A 466 10.71 8.41 9.86
N LEU A 467 9.75 9.31 9.60
CA LEU A 467 8.94 9.95 10.64
C LEU A 467 7.71 9.11 11.00
N GLY A 468 7.17 8.36 10.04
CA GLY A 468 6.14 7.34 10.29
C GLY A 468 5.84 6.51 9.05
N THR A 469 5.40 5.27 9.27
CA THR A 469 5.08 4.25 8.26
C THR A 469 3.63 3.79 8.41
N ASN A 470 3.04 3.22 7.37
CA ASN A 470 1.67 2.71 7.40
C ASN A 470 0.65 3.72 7.96
N ILE A 471 0.81 5.00 7.60
CA ILE A 471 -0.04 6.09 8.07
C ILE A 471 -1.29 6.12 7.19
N THR A 472 -2.47 6.20 7.79
CA THR A 472 -3.72 6.42 7.04
C THR A 472 -3.60 7.68 6.19
N ASN A 473 -3.98 7.59 4.92
CA ASN A 473 -3.88 8.71 3.97
C ASN A 473 -5.01 9.74 4.17
N SER A 474 -5.01 10.42 5.32
CA SER A 474 -6.02 11.41 5.74
C SER A 474 -5.64 12.86 5.42
N GLY A 475 -4.47 13.10 4.82
CA GLY A 475 -3.97 14.43 4.47
C GLY A 475 -3.18 15.13 5.58
N SER A 476 -3.02 14.52 6.75
CA SER A 476 -2.16 15.08 7.81
C SER A 476 -1.52 14.01 8.70
N PHE A 477 -0.36 14.34 9.28
CA PHE A 477 0.39 13.51 10.21
C PHE A 477 1.16 14.38 11.20
N THR A 478 1.09 14.07 12.49
CA THR A 478 1.81 14.80 13.54
C THR A 478 3.05 14.04 13.96
N PHE A 479 4.17 14.76 14.13
CA PHE A 479 5.44 14.18 14.53
C PHE A 479 6.21 15.08 15.51
N THR A 480 7.12 14.47 16.27
CA THR A 480 8.11 15.22 17.06
C THR A 480 9.33 15.49 16.20
N VAL A 481 9.75 16.75 16.11
CA VAL A 481 10.87 17.17 15.28
C VAL A 481 12.16 16.51 15.80
N PRO A 482 12.84 15.69 14.99
CA PRO A 482 14.00 14.92 15.45
C PRO A 482 15.24 15.82 15.57
N ASN A 483 16.22 15.37 16.35
CA ASN A 483 17.49 16.09 16.56
C ASN A 483 18.43 15.92 15.35
N ASN A 484 18.02 16.50 14.22
CA ASN A 484 18.76 16.50 12.96
C ASN A 484 18.84 17.94 12.41
N PRO A 485 19.67 18.82 12.99
CA PRO A 485 19.80 20.19 12.54
C PRO A 485 20.17 20.26 11.05
N THR A 486 19.46 21.09 10.28
CA THR A 486 19.71 21.29 8.86
C THR A 486 19.07 22.60 8.38
N ALA A 487 19.68 23.26 7.41
CA ALA A 487 19.06 24.38 6.69
C ALA A 487 18.31 23.93 5.42
N GLN A 488 18.31 22.63 5.13
CA GLN A 488 17.81 22.02 3.90
C GLN A 488 16.82 20.88 4.18
N GLY A 489 16.05 21.01 5.27
CA GLY A 489 15.04 20.03 5.64
C GLY A 489 13.95 19.93 4.58
N ARG A 490 13.56 18.73 4.17
CA ARG A 490 12.39 18.50 3.30
C ARG A 490 11.61 17.28 3.77
N ILE A 491 10.30 17.31 3.63
CA ILE A 491 9.43 16.15 3.88
C ILE A 491 9.03 15.52 2.56
N ARG A 492 9.10 14.19 2.48
CA ARG A 492 8.45 13.40 1.44
C ARG A 492 7.30 12.62 2.06
N VAL A 493 6.15 12.67 1.40
CA VAL A 493 5.03 11.76 1.63
C VAL A 493 4.87 10.93 0.38
N ARG A 494 4.78 9.61 0.52
CA ARG A 494 4.52 8.71 -0.61
C ARG A 494 3.71 7.52 -0.16
N GLU A 495 3.09 6.81 -1.09
CA GLU A 495 2.50 5.52 -0.78
C GLU A 495 3.52 4.59 -0.13
N ASP A 496 3.10 3.92 0.94
CA ASP A 496 3.97 3.02 1.67
C ASP A 496 4.40 1.83 0.79
N ASN A 497 5.70 1.50 0.81
CA ASN A 497 6.35 0.51 -0.07
C ASN A 497 6.32 0.78 -1.59
N PHE A 498 5.93 1.98 -2.03
CA PHE A 498 5.99 2.39 -3.45
C PHE A 498 6.68 3.75 -3.62
N VAL A 499 7.26 3.99 -4.80
CA VAL A 499 7.96 5.25 -5.09
C VAL A 499 7.01 6.39 -5.48
N ALA A 500 5.82 6.04 -5.94
CA ALA A 500 4.72 6.94 -6.26
C ALA A 500 3.37 6.25 -5.98
N PRO A 501 2.29 6.98 -5.71
CA PRO A 501 2.17 8.45 -5.63
C PRO A 501 3.06 9.06 -4.55
N ALA A 502 3.67 10.20 -4.85
CA ALA A 502 4.60 10.88 -3.93
C ALA A 502 4.53 12.39 -4.10
N GLY A 503 4.89 13.10 -3.02
CA GLY A 503 4.98 14.54 -2.94
C GLY A 503 6.12 14.96 -2.02
N VAL A 504 6.77 16.07 -2.32
CA VAL A 504 7.90 16.59 -1.53
C VAL A 504 7.70 18.06 -1.23
N SER A 505 7.94 18.46 0.01
CA SER A 505 7.84 19.86 0.44
C SER A 505 8.99 20.71 -0.08
N SER A 506 8.89 22.03 0.01
CA SER A 506 10.03 22.94 -0.15
C SER A 506 10.94 22.94 1.10
N ASN A 507 12.14 23.53 1.00
CA ASN A 507 13.12 23.53 2.10
C ASN A 507 12.59 24.26 3.35
N PHE A 508 12.86 23.70 4.52
CA PHE A 508 12.70 24.35 5.83
C PHE A 508 13.94 24.10 6.71
N ILE A 509 14.04 24.84 7.81
CA ILE A 509 15.18 24.75 8.74
C ILE A 509 14.75 23.90 9.94
N ILE A 510 15.59 22.94 10.34
CA ILE A 510 15.53 22.31 11.66
C ILE A 510 16.69 22.85 12.48
N THR A 511 16.40 23.43 13.64
CA THR A 511 17.43 23.94 14.54
C THR A 511 17.05 23.70 15.98
N ASN A 512 18.06 23.70 16.85
CA ASN A 512 17.82 23.83 18.27
C ASN A 512 17.57 25.32 18.57
N PHE A 513 16.43 25.66 19.17
CA PHE A 513 16.33 26.94 19.85
C PHE A 513 16.77 26.71 21.28
N SER A 514 17.86 27.39 21.66
CA SER A 514 18.11 27.63 23.07
C SER A 514 16.86 28.34 23.63
N ALA A 515 16.34 27.89 24.77
CA ALA A 515 15.34 28.63 25.54
C ALA A 515 15.90 29.96 26.13
N ALA A 516 17.05 30.43 25.63
CA ALA A 516 17.54 31.76 25.88
C ALA A 516 16.69 32.75 25.08
N SER A 517 15.92 33.53 25.82
CA SER A 517 15.35 34.75 25.32
C SER A 517 16.48 35.75 25.02
N VAL A 518 16.33 36.55 23.96
CA VAL A 518 17.31 37.55 23.54
C VAL A 518 16.81 38.96 23.84
N THR A 519 17.72 39.92 23.83
CA THR A 519 17.43 41.35 23.94
C THR A 519 17.41 41.98 22.56
N VAL A 520 16.31 42.65 22.23
CA VAL A 520 16.20 43.48 21.01
C VAL A 520 16.16 44.94 21.40
N ALA A 521 17.14 45.69 20.95
CA ALA A 521 17.32 47.11 21.23
C ALA A 521 17.74 47.87 19.96
N GLY A 522 17.56 49.18 20.04
CA GLY A 522 17.90 50.09 18.96
C GLY A 522 17.55 51.53 19.33
N ARG A 523 17.56 52.40 18.34
CA ARG A 523 17.24 53.83 18.48
C ARG A 523 16.18 54.27 17.47
N VAL A 524 15.31 55.16 17.93
CA VAL A 524 14.43 55.94 17.06
C VAL A 524 15.04 57.33 16.88
N LEU A 525 15.26 57.71 15.63
CA LEU A 525 15.91 58.95 15.22
C LEU A 525 14.97 59.77 14.33
N ASN A 526 15.08 61.10 14.37
CA ASN A 526 14.43 61.96 13.39
C ASN A 526 15.28 62.05 12.10
N SER A 527 14.76 62.73 11.08
CA SER A 527 15.46 62.93 9.79
C SER A 527 16.83 63.62 9.92
N ASN A 528 17.09 64.33 11.02
CA ASN A 528 18.37 64.99 11.33
C ASN A 528 19.29 64.14 12.22
N GLY A 529 18.98 62.86 12.43
CA GLY A 529 19.80 61.93 13.23
C GLY A 529 19.73 62.15 14.76
N ARG A 530 18.81 62.98 15.26
CA ARG A 530 18.63 63.20 16.71
C ARG A 530 17.66 62.17 17.28
N GLY A 531 17.94 61.72 18.51
CA GLY A 531 17.09 60.79 19.24
C GLY A 531 15.67 61.33 19.45
N VAL A 532 14.67 60.49 19.18
CA VAL A 532 13.26 60.82 19.38
C VAL A 532 12.80 60.23 20.70
N ALA A 533 12.56 61.10 21.69
CA ALA A 533 12.06 60.70 22.99
C ALA A 533 10.58 60.28 22.96
N LEU A 534 10.18 59.35 23.81
CA LEU A 534 8.78 58.93 24.01
C LEU A 534 8.08 58.55 22.69
N ALA A 535 8.81 57.90 21.77
CA ALA A 535 8.25 57.20 20.63
C ALA A 535 7.80 55.82 21.10
N VAL A 536 6.63 55.39 20.64
CA VAL A 536 6.08 54.07 20.94
C VAL A 536 6.62 53.09 19.92
N VAL A 537 7.44 52.13 20.37
CA VAL A 537 7.93 51.03 19.53
C VAL A 537 7.09 49.80 19.84
N ARG A 538 6.50 49.20 18.80
CA ARG A 538 5.67 48.00 18.87
C ARG A 538 6.38 46.87 18.16
N MET A 539 6.33 45.69 18.75
CA MET A 539 6.83 44.43 18.22
C MET A 539 5.69 43.42 18.21
N THR A 540 5.32 42.92 17.03
CA THR A 540 4.23 41.95 16.85
C THR A 540 4.81 40.66 16.29
N SER A 541 4.63 39.54 16.98
CA SER A 541 5.01 38.20 16.50
C SER A 541 4.04 37.67 15.44
N GLN A 542 4.43 36.59 14.75
CA GLN A 542 3.57 35.93 13.75
C GLN A 542 2.24 35.40 14.32
N ASN A 543 2.19 35.04 15.60
CA ASN A 543 0.95 34.62 16.28
C ASN A 543 0.09 35.81 16.78
N GLY A 544 0.47 37.04 16.46
CA GLY A 544 -0.30 38.25 16.80
C GLY A 544 -0.02 38.83 18.20
N THR A 545 0.85 38.22 19.00
CA THR A 545 1.23 38.76 20.31
C THR A 545 1.96 40.09 20.15
N LEU A 546 1.42 41.13 20.80
CA LEU A 546 1.93 42.50 20.72
C LEU A 546 2.70 42.87 22.00
N ARG A 547 3.94 43.33 21.84
CA ARG A 547 4.73 43.97 22.90
C ARG A 547 5.02 45.40 22.54
N THR A 548 5.03 46.29 23.54
CA THR A 548 5.25 47.73 23.34
C THR A 548 6.27 48.26 24.34
N THR A 549 7.13 49.17 23.90
CA THR A 549 8.06 49.91 24.76
C THR A 549 8.12 51.39 24.32
N LEU A 550 8.72 52.23 25.16
CA LEU A 550 8.94 53.65 24.89
C LEU A 550 10.43 53.94 24.73
N THR A 551 10.74 54.88 23.86
CA THR A 551 12.11 55.41 23.77
C THR A 551 12.44 56.37 24.91
N ASN A 552 13.67 56.30 25.40
CA ASN A 552 14.22 57.26 26.37
C ASN A 552 14.52 58.63 25.71
N PRO A 553 14.98 59.66 26.45
CA PRO A 553 15.28 60.99 25.90
C PRO A 553 16.29 61.01 24.74
N PHE A 554 17.15 59.99 24.64
CA PHE A 554 18.16 59.86 23.58
C PHE A 554 17.70 58.95 22.42
N GLY A 555 16.44 58.51 22.44
CA GLY A 555 15.83 57.69 21.40
C GLY A 555 16.03 56.18 21.57
N TYR A 556 16.70 55.69 22.62
CA TYR A 556 16.93 54.26 22.80
C TYR A 556 15.68 53.53 23.28
N TYR A 557 15.46 52.34 22.76
CA TYR A 557 14.43 51.41 23.22
C TYR A 557 15.00 50.00 23.40
N ARG A 558 14.26 49.16 24.12
CA ARG A 558 14.66 47.80 24.47
C ARG A 558 13.43 46.92 24.71
N PHE A 559 13.50 45.70 24.21
CA PHE A 559 12.68 44.55 24.58
C PHE A 559 13.62 43.50 25.16
N ASN A 560 13.40 43.14 26.42
CA ASN A 560 14.06 41.99 27.04
C ASN A 560 13.21 40.74 26.79
N ASP A 561 13.81 39.58 27.01
CA ASP A 561 13.10 38.32 26.97
C ASP A 561 12.30 38.12 25.67
N VAL A 562 12.92 38.43 24.53
CA VAL A 562 12.32 38.24 23.21
C VAL A 562 12.65 36.83 22.76
N GLU A 563 11.62 36.05 22.46
CA GLU A 563 11.82 34.73 21.85
C GLU A 563 12.46 34.89 20.46
N ILE A 564 13.27 33.92 20.06
CA ILE A 564 13.81 33.88 18.69
C ILE A 564 12.63 33.64 17.73
N GLY A 565 12.55 34.45 16.66
CA GLY A 565 11.43 34.38 15.72
C GLY A 565 11.32 35.59 14.80
N SER A 566 10.30 35.57 13.93
CA SER A 566 10.00 36.68 13.03
C SER A 566 8.99 37.65 13.65
N TYR A 567 9.30 38.94 13.58
CA TYR A 567 8.49 40.01 14.15
C TYR A 567 8.30 41.16 13.17
N ILE A 568 7.15 41.83 13.26
CA ILE A 568 6.91 43.13 12.62
C ILE A 568 7.09 44.22 13.68
N PHE A 569 8.02 45.13 13.42
CA PHE A 569 8.25 46.31 14.23
C PHE A 569 7.58 47.54 13.60
N SER A 570 6.93 48.35 14.43
CA SER A 570 6.36 49.64 14.04
C SER A 570 6.66 50.71 15.08
N VAL A 571 6.84 51.96 14.63
CA VAL A 571 7.15 53.09 15.51
C VAL A 571 6.09 54.18 15.33
N ARG A 572 5.58 54.70 16.45
CA ARG A 572 4.60 55.78 16.46
C ARG A 572 5.06 56.97 17.32
N LYS A 573 5.13 58.15 16.70
CA LYS A 573 5.33 59.43 17.39
C LYS A 573 4.49 60.51 16.69
N LYS A 574 3.81 61.37 17.46
CA LYS A 574 3.00 62.46 16.87
C LYS A 574 3.89 63.37 16.02
N GLY A 575 3.49 63.60 14.77
CA GLY A 575 4.19 64.49 13.83
C GLY A 575 5.40 63.88 13.14
N LEU A 576 5.67 62.58 13.31
CA LEU A 576 6.74 61.86 12.60
C LEU A 576 6.19 60.57 12.00
N SER A 577 6.71 60.18 10.84
CA SER A 577 6.35 58.92 10.16
C SER A 577 7.56 57.99 10.09
N PHE A 578 7.33 56.68 10.22
CA PHE A 578 8.35 55.63 10.18
C PHE A 578 7.83 54.45 9.36
N GLU A 579 8.73 53.76 8.65
CA GLU A 579 8.39 52.51 7.99
C GLU A 579 8.34 51.32 8.97
N ASN A 580 7.39 50.42 8.75
CA ASN A 580 7.35 49.15 9.46
C ASN A 580 8.43 48.22 8.91
N ARG A 581 9.05 47.42 9.80
CA ARG A 581 10.12 46.48 9.41
C ARG A 581 9.79 45.08 9.87
N ALA A 582 9.85 44.11 8.96
CA ALA A 582 9.89 42.69 9.30
C ALA A 582 11.34 42.31 9.63
N VAL A 583 11.55 41.67 10.79
CA VAL A 583 12.89 41.31 11.29
C VAL A 583 12.85 39.89 11.85
N ASN A 584 13.85 39.10 11.49
CA ASN A 584 14.10 37.79 12.08
C ASN A 584 15.09 37.98 13.24
N ILE A 585 14.63 37.75 14.45
CA ILE A 585 15.42 37.84 15.67
C ILE A 585 15.99 36.45 15.95
N VAL A 586 17.30 36.30 15.87
CA VAL A 586 18.02 35.03 16.11
C VAL A 586 19.10 35.13 17.19
N GLU A 587 19.43 36.36 17.62
CA GLU A 587 20.43 36.69 18.64
C GLU A 587 20.14 38.08 19.24
N ASP A 588 20.92 38.49 20.25
CA ASP A 588 20.86 39.85 20.80
C ASP A 588 21.09 40.89 19.70
N THR A 589 20.13 41.80 19.52
CA THR A 589 20.19 42.88 18.52
C THR A 589 20.24 44.21 19.26
N SER A 590 21.18 45.10 18.91
CA SER A 590 21.31 46.41 19.58
C SER A 590 21.24 47.62 18.65
N ASP A 591 21.16 47.38 17.36
CA ASP A 591 21.27 48.35 16.27
C ASP A 591 20.04 48.38 15.36
N LEU A 592 18.90 47.84 15.84
CA LEU A 592 17.63 47.90 15.11
C LEU A 592 17.08 49.34 15.13
N ASN A 593 17.63 50.20 14.29
CA ASN A 593 17.29 51.61 14.29
C ASN A 593 16.12 51.93 13.35
N PHE A 594 15.33 52.94 13.74
CA PHE A 594 14.26 53.53 12.94
C PHE A 594 14.55 55.02 12.74
N VAL A 595 14.49 55.48 11.50
CA VAL A 595 14.69 56.90 11.15
C VAL A 595 13.38 57.43 10.58
N ALA A 596 12.94 58.59 11.06
CA ALA A 596 11.72 59.21 10.56
C ALA A 596 11.92 59.64 9.09
N SER A 597 10.87 59.46 8.28
CA SER A 597 10.83 60.03 6.93
C SER A 597 11.04 61.55 6.99
N PRO A 598 11.70 62.16 5.97
CA PRO A 598 11.97 63.60 5.91
C PRO A 598 10.75 64.49 6.13
#